data_AF-A0A8H9FSK8-F1
#
_entry.id   AF-A0A8H9FSK8-F1
#
_cell.length_a   1.000
_cell.length_b   1.000
_cell.length_c   1.000
_cell.angle_alpha   90.00
_cell.angle_beta   90.00
_cell.angle_gamma   90.00
#
_symmetry.space_group_name_H-M   'P 1'
#
loop_
_entity.id
_entity.type
_entity.pdbx_description
1 polymer ?
#
loop_
_entity_poly.entity_id
_entity_poly.type
_entity_poly.pdbx_seq_one_letter_code
_entity_poly.pdbx_strand_id
1 'polypeptide(L)'
;MAAVVASLTACRPSSDDEGGAAAPGAAVAGASFRSSNGLYFPPELWSAVGESREAGMLRALATAQAGGALDRTPWAAKDTPALLADESSPLEAAWLVAQGSEPVGAGSGDGSTPPTGWALAIASGEWLQVWMADDLDRARGGRAVLSAADRSRLEAARTGADALGQHVAAAVLARRDGVSGAPLPTLPERARTDSPREAALLLMLRGLGGEPPEVHNAGLVPSLLAAARTDDWVLYYLTRAYAAAGRLETARAVLARFDSRRVLPDGSVLEVPEFNGSVGSTFRMVRYHSGRQDLDDFLGKGGRAELARTLSGQRAVDALHGLAVTATLALLDPASVPADERQKVVDEAVTTLVPGTGPMTLEQAVAWTQLAEYARALAVPMPYRGLAPTAVTRWQEVSPDVAAPTLARFLRARGVAAKEDRQVAALLPVLRKGLTSRPAAEIESSILVTGSLALHDIEGAWPLAPSVVSAALRGRWGGCRGDFDGYLRESAASSSVCNVDDSYAALDLPDALPSAASAAEAAPSVGGVA
;
A
#
# COMPACT_ATOMS: atom_id res chain seq x y z
N MET A 1 10.33 -27.98 -7.75
CA MET A 1 10.69 -26.61 -7.34
C MET A 1 10.73 -25.67 -8.56
N ALA A 2 9.65 -25.62 -9.35
CA ALA A 2 9.52 -24.74 -10.54
C ALA A 2 8.06 -24.57 -11.02
N ALA A 3 7.04 -24.73 -10.16
CA ALA A 3 5.64 -24.78 -10.58
C ALA A 3 4.67 -23.92 -9.73
N VAL A 4 5.18 -22.98 -8.94
CA VAL A 4 4.37 -22.15 -8.01
C VAL A 4 4.26 -20.68 -8.48
N VAL A 5 4.79 -20.33 -9.66
CA VAL A 5 4.86 -18.93 -10.15
C VAL A 5 3.88 -18.65 -11.31
N ALA A 6 3.09 -19.63 -11.76
CA ALA A 6 2.36 -19.53 -13.04
C ALA A 6 0.84 -19.26 -12.95
N SER A 7 0.29 -18.80 -11.82
CA SER A 7 -1.18 -18.68 -11.65
C SER A 7 -1.71 -17.28 -11.36
N LEU A 8 -0.91 -16.22 -11.54
CA LEU A 8 -1.33 -14.83 -11.29
C LEU A 8 -1.65 -14.01 -12.56
N THR A 9 -1.73 -14.64 -13.73
CA THR A 9 -1.97 -13.95 -15.01
C THR A 9 -3.14 -14.56 -15.77
N ALA A 10 -4.37 -14.27 -15.38
CA ALA A 10 -5.55 -14.33 -16.26
C ALA A 10 -6.79 -13.71 -15.59
N CYS A 11 -6.98 -12.39 -15.73
CA CYS A 11 -8.31 -11.77 -15.66
C CYS A 11 -8.32 -10.53 -16.57
N ARG A 12 -8.63 -10.75 -17.86
CA ARG A 12 -9.13 -9.71 -18.76
C ARG A 12 -10.65 -9.63 -18.57
N PRO A 13 -11.25 -8.44 -18.38
CA PRO A 13 -12.69 -8.29 -18.50
C PRO A 13 -13.08 -8.26 -19.98
N SER A 14 -13.99 -9.16 -20.37
CA SER A 14 -14.70 -9.13 -21.65
C SER A 14 -15.68 -7.96 -21.67
N SER A 15 -15.65 -7.20 -22.75
CA SER A 15 -16.69 -6.26 -23.15
C SER A 15 -17.99 -7.03 -23.41
N ASP A 16 -19.09 -6.58 -22.80
CA ASP A 16 -20.43 -6.44 -23.37
C ASP A 16 -21.43 -6.24 -22.22
N ASP A 17 -21.91 -5.00 -22.04
CA ASP A 17 -23.30 -4.72 -21.67
C ASP A 17 -23.55 -3.19 -21.71
N GLU A 18 -24.41 -2.80 -22.65
CA GLU A 18 -24.94 -1.47 -22.82
C GLU A 18 -26.08 -1.20 -21.83
N GLY A 19 -26.19 0.05 -21.35
CA GLY A 19 -27.48 0.66 -21.03
C GLY A 19 -27.67 1.14 -19.59
N GLY A 20 -27.79 2.46 -19.41
CA GLY A 20 -28.48 3.06 -18.27
C GLY A 20 -27.75 4.22 -17.61
N ALA A 21 -27.87 5.41 -18.19
CA ALA A 21 -27.41 6.66 -17.61
C ALA A 21 -28.14 6.98 -16.29
N ALA A 22 -27.37 7.24 -15.22
CA ALA A 22 -27.85 7.92 -14.03
C ALA A 22 -26.86 9.05 -13.68
N ALA A 23 -27.37 10.27 -13.64
CA ALA A 23 -26.61 11.49 -13.37
C ALA A 23 -26.02 11.51 -11.95
N PRO A 24 -24.87 12.17 -11.72
CA PRO A 24 -24.17 12.14 -10.45
C PRO A 24 -24.83 13.09 -9.45
N GLY A 25 -25.52 12.52 -8.46
CA GLY A 25 -25.89 13.22 -7.24
C GLY A 25 -24.67 13.39 -6.34
N ALA A 26 -24.41 14.63 -5.92
CA ALA A 26 -23.30 14.99 -5.04
C ALA A 26 -23.33 14.16 -3.74
N ALA A 27 -22.29 13.34 -3.53
CA ALA A 27 -21.97 12.76 -2.24
C ALA A 27 -20.68 13.40 -1.72
N VAL A 28 -20.82 14.05 -0.58
CA VAL A 28 -19.78 14.72 0.19
C VAL A 28 -18.72 13.70 0.66
N ALA A 29 -17.47 14.17 0.66
CA ALA A 29 -16.25 13.58 1.19
C ALA A 29 -16.43 12.52 2.30
N GLY A 30 -16.06 11.29 1.99
CA GLY A 30 -15.68 10.23 2.93
C GLY A 30 -14.57 9.42 2.28
N ALA A 31 -13.47 9.16 2.98
CA ALA A 31 -12.35 8.39 2.44
C ALA A 31 -12.85 7.03 1.94
N SER A 32 -12.62 6.72 0.65
CA SER A 32 -13.06 5.44 0.09
C SER A 32 -12.15 4.32 0.60
N PHE A 33 -12.60 3.65 1.65
CA PHE A 33 -12.00 2.44 2.22
C PHE A 33 -12.18 1.21 1.33
N ARG A 34 -12.07 1.36 0.00
CA ARG A 34 -12.40 0.33 -0.99
C ARG A 34 -11.23 0.11 -1.95
N SER A 35 -10.78 -1.13 -2.12
CA SER A 35 -9.81 -1.47 -3.16
C SER A 35 -10.46 -1.38 -4.55
N SER A 36 -9.66 -1.47 -5.61
CA SER A 36 -10.14 -1.54 -6.99
C SER A 36 -11.14 -2.68 -7.24
N ASN A 37 -11.06 -3.74 -6.44
CA ASN A 37 -11.98 -4.89 -6.47
C ASN A 37 -13.21 -4.72 -5.56
N GLY A 38 -13.45 -3.52 -5.01
CA GLY A 38 -14.60 -3.22 -4.15
C GLY A 38 -14.52 -3.82 -2.74
N LEU A 39 -13.36 -4.32 -2.31
CA LEU A 39 -13.14 -4.88 -0.98
C LEU A 39 -12.83 -3.79 0.03
N TYR A 40 -13.37 -3.91 1.24
CA TYR A 40 -13.10 -2.92 2.28
C TYR A 40 -11.81 -3.19 3.02
N PHE A 41 -11.16 -2.11 3.42
CA PHE A 41 -9.98 -2.12 4.25
C PHE A 41 -10.05 -0.94 5.21
N PRO A 42 -9.64 -1.11 6.47
CA PRO A 42 -9.78 -0.02 7.40
C PRO A 42 -8.85 1.15 6.99
N PRO A 43 -9.16 2.41 7.38
CA PRO A 43 -8.26 3.59 7.25
C PRO A 43 -6.85 3.34 7.76
N GLU A 44 -6.77 2.30 8.54
CA GLU A 44 -5.71 1.82 9.35
C GLU A 44 -4.76 0.81 8.70
N LEU A 45 -5.18 0.24 7.57
CA LEU A 45 -4.29 -0.50 6.68
C LEU A 45 -3.74 0.40 5.57
N TRP A 46 -3.93 1.72 5.68
CA TRP A 46 -3.16 2.72 4.96
C TRP A 46 -1.78 2.84 5.60
N SER A 47 -1.10 1.72 5.80
CA SER A 47 0.33 1.78 6.07
C SER A 47 0.98 2.22 4.77
N ALA A 48 1.37 3.48 4.69
CA ALA A 48 2.63 3.81 4.06
C ALA A 48 3.66 2.75 4.47
N VAL A 49 4.23 2.05 3.50
CA VAL A 49 5.08 0.88 3.76
C VAL A 49 6.48 1.31 4.24
N GLY A 50 6.84 2.56 3.98
CA GLY A 50 7.99 3.27 4.53
C GLY A 50 8.05 4.70 4.00
N GLU A 51 9.13 5.41 4.33
CA GLU A 51 9.52 6.58 3.54
C GLU A 51 9.86 6.13 2.12
N SER A 52 9.26 6.77 1.12
CA SER A 52 9.62 6.59 -0.28
C SER A 52 10.53 7.71 -0.74
N ARG A 53 11.74 7.35 -1.14
CA ARG A 53 12.64 8.28 -1.81
C ARG A 53 12.11 8.64 -3.18
N GLU A 54 11.57 7.67 -3.92
CA GLU A 54 10.98 7.85 -5.24
C GLU A 54 9.82 8.88 -5.19
N ALA A 55 8.85 8.69 -4.30
CA ALA A 55 7.70 9.60 -4.18
C ALA A 55 8.13 11.02 -3.79
N GLY A 56 9.10 11.14 -2.88
CA GLY A 56 9.67 12.43 -2.50
C GLY A 56 10.28 13.18 -3.70
N MET A 57 11.07 12.47 -4.51
CA MET A 57 11.67 13.02 -5.73
C MET A 57 10.61 13.38 -6.77
N LEU A 58 9.65 12.49 -7.06
CA LEU A 58 8.59 12.73 -8.04
C LEU A 58 7.71 13.92 -7.65
N ARG A 59 7.36 14.06 -6.36
CA ARG A 59 6.63 15.21 -5.84
C ARG A 59 7.40 16.52 -6.00
N ALA A 60 8.70 16.52 -5.69
CA ALA A 60 9.54 17.70 -5.86
C ALA A 60 9.65 18.11 -7.34
N LEU A 61 9.80 17.14 -8.25
CA LEU A 61 9.80 17.38 -9.69
C LEU A 61 8.44 17.92 -10.17
N ALA A 62 7.34 17.30 -9.77
CA ALA A 62 6.00 17.77 -10.11
C ALA A 62 5.74 19.20 -9.62
N THR A 63 6.21 19.54 -8.41
CA THR A 63 6.15 20.89 -7.85
C THR A 63 6.92 21.89 -8.70
N ALA A 64 8.13 21.53 -9.15
CA ALA A 64 8.92 22.37 -10.05
C ALA A 64 8.21 22.57 -11.41
N GLN A 65 7.61 21.53 -11.98
CA GLN A 65 6.83 21.64 -13.23
C GLN A 65 5.61 22.55 -13.07
N ALA A 66 4.96 22.55 -11.91
CA ALA A 66 3.81 23.41 -11.62
C ALA A 66 4.17 24.88 -11.31
N GLY A 67 5.44 25.27 -11.50
CA GLY A 67 5.96 26.62 -11.31
C GLY A 67 6.50 26.90 -9.91
N GLY A 68 6.69 25.88 -9.07
CA GLY A 68 7.39 26.00 -7.80
C GLY A 68 8.92 25.92 -7.93
N ALA A 69 9.63 26.15 -6.83
CA ALA A 69 11.06 25.84 -6.76
C ALA A 69 11.28 24.33 -6.60
N LEU A 70 12.36 23.80 -7.19
CA LEU A 70 12.75 22.41 -7.00
C LEU A 70 13.35 22.22 -5.60
N ASP A 71 12.61 21.53 -4.73
CA ASP A 71 13.14 21.05 -3.44
C ASP A 71 14.12 19.89 -3.69
N ARG A 72 15.41 20.12 -3.38
CA ARG A 72 16.48 19.12 -3.57
C ARG A 72 16.75 18.28 -2.34
N THR A 73 16.01 18.47 -1.24
CA THR A 73 16.15 17.68 -0.01
C THR A 73 16.13 16.16 -0.28
N PRO A 74 15.24 15.63 -1.16
CA PRO A 74 15.26 14.20 -1.50
C PRO A 74 16.57 13.69 -2.11
N TRP A 75 17.37 14.54 -2.75
CA TRP A 75 18.64 14.16 -3.39
C TRP A 75 19.87 14.31 -2.48
N ALA A 76 19.73 14.98 -1.32
CA ALA A 76 20.86 15.29 -0.45
C ALA A 76 21.31 14.11 0.44
N ALA A 77 20.52 13.04 0.54
CA ALA A 77 20.86 11.88 1.35
C ALA A 77 22.00 11.06 0.75
N LYS A 78 22.95 10.61 1.59
CA LYS A 78 24.13 9.84 1.15
C LYS A 78 23.78 8.44 0.63
N ASP A 79 22.64 7.91 1.06
CA ASP A 79 22.19 6.54 0.75
C ASP A 79 21.17 6.50 -0.40
N THR A 80 20.92 7.63 -1.06
CA THR A 80 19.93 7.77 -2.15
C THR A 80 20.02 6.69 -3.24
N PRO A 81 21.21 6.31 -3.76
CA PRO A 81 21.28 5.25 -4.78
C PRO A 81 20.90 3.86 -4.28
N ALA A 82 21.17 3.55 -3.00
CA ALA A 82 20.85 2.25 -2.42
C ALA A 82 19.34 2.13 -2.15
N LEU A 83 18.73 3.17 -1.58
CA LEU A 83 17.29 3.18 -1.29
C LEU A 83 16.44 3.17 -2.59
N LEU A 84 16.85 3.91 -3.62
CA LEU A 84 16.16 3.88 -4.92
C LEU A 84 16.28 2.53 -5.64
N ALA A 85 17.30 1.72 -5.33
CA ALA A 85 17.44 0.39 -5.94
C ALA A 85 16.40 -0.61 -5.42
N ASP A 86 15.84 -0.36 -4.23
CA ASP A 86 14.78 -1.17 -3.63
C ASP A 86 13.38 -0.70 -4.06
N GLU A 87 13.24 0.58 -4.44
CA GLU A 87 11.95 1.20 -4.84
C GLU A 87 11.73 1.24 -6.37
N SER A 88 12.80 1.33 -7.15
CA SER A 88 12.72 1.64 -8.59
C SER A 88 13.56 0.67 -9.43
N SER A 89 13.21 0.51 -10.70
CA SER A 89 14.11 -0.13 -11.66
C SER A 89 15.43 0.67 -11.78
N PRO A 90 16.54 0.03 -12.18
CA PRO A 90 17.83 0.70 -12.30
C PRO A 90 17.81 1.96 -13.20
N LEU A 91 16.97 1.96 -14.23
CA LEU A 91 16.85 3.10 -15.14
C LEU A 91 16.01 4.23 -14.55
N GLU A 92 14.95 3.92 -13.81
CA GLU A 92 14.16 4.92 -13.07
C GLU A 92 14.98 5.60 -11.99
N ALA A 93 15.71 4.81 -11.19
CA ALA A 93 16.63 5.32 -10.19
C ALA A 93 17.69 6.25 -10.84
N ALA A 94 18.30 5.82 -11.95
CA ALA A 94 19.30 6.62 -12.67
C ALA A 94 18.71 7.91 -13.24
N TRP A 95 17.48 7.87 -13.76
CA TRP A 95 16.78 9.05 -14.26
C TRP A 95 16.44 10.02 -13.12
N LEU A 96 15.88 9.54 -12.01
CA LEU A 96 15.53 10.35 -10.84
C LEU A 96 16.76 11.07 -10.27
N VAL A 97 17.88 10.36 -10.07
CA VAL A 97 19.15 10.95 -9.59
C VAL A 97 19.64 12.06 -10.52
N ALA A 98 19.50 11.88 -11.83
CA ALA A 98 19.94 12.89 -12.80
C ALA A 98 19.09 14.16 -12.79
N GLN A 99 17.80 14.08 -12.46
CA GLN A 99 16.93 15.27 -12.44
C GLN A 99 17.25 16.24 -11.30
N GLY A 100 17.79 15.75 -10.18
CA GLY A 100 18.17 16.61 -9.04
C GLY A 100 19.59 17.16 -9.11
N SER A 101 20.43 16.61 -10.00
CA SER A 101 21.81 17.07 -10.20
C SER A 101 21.84 18.39 -10.97
N GLU A 102 22.73 19.31 -10.60
CA GLU A 102 22.96 20.49 -11.45
C GLU A 102 23.44 20.02 -12.84
N PRO A 103 22.97 20.65 -13.94
CA PRO A 103 23.44 20.29 -15.27
C PRO A 103 24.96 20.42 -15.27
N VAL A 104 25.63 19.29 -15.44
CA VAL A 104 27.09 19.24 -15.52
C VAL A 104 27.48 20.18 -16.65
N GLY A 105 28.15 21.28 -16.31
CA GLY A 105 28.69 22.21 -17.30
C GLY A 105 29.44 21.42 -18.35
N ALA A 106 29.27 21.80 -19.62
CA ALA A 106 29.83 21.09 -20.76
C ALA A 106 31.36 20.96 -20.65
N GLY A 107 31.87 19.94 -19.94
CA GLY A 107 33.29 19.94 -19.58
C GLY A 107 33.86 18.72 -18.88
N SER A 108 33.08 17.91 -18.15
CA SER A 108 33.65 16.75 -17.44
C SER A 108 32.80 15.49 -17.61
N GLY A 109 33.12 14.71 -18.63
CA GLY A 109 32.54 13.39 -18.89
C GLY A 109 32.95 12.92 -20.26
N ASP A 110 33.75 11.85 -20.30
CA ASP A 110 34.10 11.12 -21.51
C ASP A 110 32.83 10.78 -22.30
N GLY A 111 32.95 10.65 -23.63
CA GLY A 111 31.85 10.26 -24.53
C GLY A 111 31.41 8.81 -24.31
N SER A 112 31.02 8.46 -23.09
CA SER A 112 30.63 7.13 -22.68
C SER A 112 29.27 6.78 -23.26
N THR A 113 29.19 5.53 -23.68
CA THR A 113 28.03 4.73 -24.09
C THR A 113 26.71 5.20 -23.46
N PRO A 114 25.59 5.22 -24.22
CA PRO A 114 24.26 5.48 -23.65
C PRO A 114 24.05 4.61 -22.39
N PRO A 115 23.26 5.09 -21.40
CA PRO A 115 23.00 4.36 -20.17
C PRO A 115 22.69 2.89 -20.50
N THR A 116 23.35 1.99 -19.77
CA THR A 116 23.22 0.54 -19.95
C THR A 116 21.74 0.17 -19.97
N GLY A 117 21.22 -0.24 -21.14
CA GLY A 117 19.81 -0.55 -21.30
C GLY A 117 19.12 0.09 -22.52
N TRP A 118 19.61 1.19 -23.09
CA TRP A 118 18.93 1.86 -24.21
C TRP A 118 18.81 1.00 -25.48
N ALA A 119 19.93 0.43 -25.94
CA ALA A 119 19.91 -0.44 -27.13
C ALA A 119 19.09 -1.72 -26.91
N LEU A 120 19.03 -2.20 -25.66
CA LEU A 120 18.21 -3.35 -25.27
C LEU A 120 16.72 -2.98 -25.26
N ALA A 121 16.36 -1.83 -24.68
CA ALA A 121 14.98 -1.33 -24.62
C ALA A 121 14.40 -1.06 -26.02
N ILE A 122 15.20 -0.50 -26.94
CA ILE A 122 14.81 -0.33 -28.35
C ILE A 122 14.61 -1.71 -29.02
N ALA A 123 15.45 -2.69 -28.71
CA ALA A 123 15.32 -4.04 -29.26
C ALA A 123 14.11 -4.80 -28.70
N SER A 124 13.76 -4.60 -27.42
CA SER A 124 12.67 -5.27 -26.74
C SER A 124 11.31 -4.58 -26.88
N GLY A 125 11.28 -3.33 -27.38
CA GLY A 125 10.03 -2.54 -27.49
C GLY A 125 9.58 -1.92 -26.16
N GLU A 126 10.49 -1.76 -25.20
CA GLU A 126 10.20 -1.17 -23.89
C GLU A 126 10.21 0.37 -23.96
N TRP A 127 9.20 0.97 -24.58
CA TRP A 127 9.23 2.39 -24.98
C TRP A 127 9.30 3.38 -23.83
N LEU A 128 8.77 3.04 -22.65
CA LEU A 128 8.94 3.86 -21.45
C LEU A 128 10.43 3.96 -21.06
N GLN A 129 11.17 2.86 -21.16
CA GLN A 129 12.61 2.85 -20.90
C GLN A 129 13.39 3.60 -21.98
N VAL A 130 12.99 3.47 -23.25
CA VAL A 130 13.58 4.25 -24.36
C VAL A 130 13.45 5.76 -24.11
N TRP A 131 12.26 6.20 -23.68
CA TRP A 131 12.00 7.59 -23.31
C TRP A 131 12.90 8.09 -22.18
N MET A 132 12.97 7.34 -21.07
CA MET A 132 13.75 7.74 -19.89
C MET A 132 15.25 7.80 -20.18
N ALA A 133 15.76 6.87 -20.99
CA ALA A 133 17.14 6.88 -21.43
C ALA A 133 17.47 8.11 -22.30
N ASP A 134 16.57 8.51 -23.20
CA ASP A 134 16.77 9.72 -24.02
C ASP A 134 16.74 11.01 -23.18
N ASP A 135 15.78 11.15 -22.26
CA ASP A 135 15.70 12.33 -21.38
C ASP A 135 16.89 12.39 -20.41
N LEU A 136 17.42 11.24 -19.97
CA LEU A 136 18.64 11.13 -19.16
C LEU A 136 19.89 11.57 -19.93
N ASP A 137 20.10 11.09 -21.16
CA ASP A 137 21.22 11.52 -22.00
C ASP A 137 21.16 13.02 -22.28
N ARG A 138 19.96 13.55 -22.56
CA ARG A 138 19.74 15.00 -22.71
C ARG A 138 20.16 15.77 -21.45
N ALA A 139 19.74 15.33 -20.27
CA ALA A 139 20.12 15.96 -19.00
C ALA A 139 21.64 15.96 -18.78
N ARG A 140 22.37 15.00 -19.38
CA ARG A 140 23.84 14.90 -19.38
C ARG A 140 24.53 15.61 -20.55
N GLY A 141 23.79 16.41 -21.31
CA GLY A 141 24.34 17.20 -22.42
C GLY A 141 24.21 16.57 -23.81
N GLY A 142 23.42 15.49 -23.95
CA GLY A 142 22.96 14.97 -25.25
C GLY A 142 24.08 14.46 -26.15
N ARG A 143 25.03 13.70 -25.61
CA ARG A 143 26.27 13.32 -26.31
C ARG A 143 26.20 11.95 -26.98
N ALA A 144 25.22 11.11 -26.64
CA ALA A 144 25.09 9.79 -27.25
C ALA A 144 24.67 9.88 -28.72
N VAL A 145 25.41 9.19 -29.59
CA VAL A 145 25.06 9.05 -31.01
C VAL A 145 24.23 7.78 -31.20
N LEU A 146 23.09 7.90 -31.89
CA LEU A 146 22.28 6.76 -32.32
C LEU A 146 23.09 5.89 -33.29
N SER A 147 23.18 4.58 -33.03
CA SER A 147 23.70 3.66 -34.04
C SER A 147 22.75 3.62 -35.25
N ALA A 148 23.25 3.26 -36.42
CA ALA A 148 22.41 3.10 -37.61
C ALA A 148 21.29 2.06 -37.40
N ALA A 149 21.56 1.01 -36.61
CA ALA A 149 20.59 -0.01 -36.27
C ALA A 149 19.49 0.53 -35.34
N ASP A 150 19.86 1.30 -34.30
CA ASP A 150 18.89 1.89 -33.37
C ASP A 150 18.03 2.94 -34.07
N ARG A 151 18.64 3.77 -34.93
CA ARG A 151 17.90 4.73 -35.76
C ARG A 151 16.88 4.03 -36.66
N SER A 152 17.29 2.96 -37.34
CA SER A 152 16.39 2.16 -38.19
C SER A 152 15.22 1.55 -37.39
N ARG A 153 15.47 1.06 -36.18
CA ARG A 153 14.40 0.53 -35.30
C ARG A 153 13.43 1.62 -34.83
N LEU A 154 13.93 2.80 -34.46
CA LEU A 154 13.10 3.95 -34.12
C LEU A 154 12.26 4.41 -35.32
N GLU A 155 12.84 4.46 -36.51
CA GLU A 155 12.11 4.80 -37.73
C GLU A 155 11.01 3.79 -38.04
N ALA A 156 11.26 2.50 -37.85
CA ALA A 156 10.25 1.45 -37.99
C ALA A 156 9.13 1.59 -36.94
N ALA A 157 9.47 1.83 -35.68
CA ALA A 157 8.52 2.03 -34.59
C ALA A 157 7.64 3.26 -34.78
N ARG A 158 8.20 4.35 -35.32
CA ARG A 158 7.48 5.58 -35.70
C ARG A 158 6.33 5.31 -36.68
N THR A 159 6.40 4.24 -37.47
CA THR A 159 5.37 3.82 -38.42
C THR A 159 4.65 2.52 -38.01
N GLY A 160 4.91 2.01 -36.81
CA GLY A 160 4.38 0.75 -36.30
C GLY A 160 2.91 0.83 -35.88
N ALA A 161 2.38 -0.21 -35.22
CA ALA A 161 0.99 -0.23 -34.73
C ALA A 161 0.83 0.23 -33.27
N ASP A 162 1.92 0.24 -32.51
CA ASP A 162 1.92 0.66 -31.11
C ASP A 162 2.00 2.19 -30.99
N ALA A 163 0.96 2.80 -30.41
CA ALA A 163 0.84 4.24 -30.25
C ALA A 163 1.96 4.82 -29.36
N LEU A 164 2.34 4.12 -28.29
CA LEU A 164 3.41 4.61 -27.40
C LEU A 164 4.75 4.58 -28.13
N GLY A 165 5.06 3.47 -28.80
CA GLY A 165 6.26 3.35 -29.64
C GLY A 165 6.33 4.40 -30.73
N GLN A 166 5.24 4.68 -31.43
CA GLN A 166 5.19 5.74 -32.45
C GLN A 166 5.59 7.11 -31.86
N HIS A 167 5.02 7.47 -30.71
CA HIS A 167 5.20 8.78 -30.09
C HIS A 167 6.57 8.94 -29.45
N VAL A 168 7.04 7.91 -28.73
CA VAL A 168 8.39 7.90 -28.17
C VAL A 168 9.42 7.97 -29.29
N ALA A 169 9.29 7.14 -30.33
CA ALA A 169 10.23 7.15 -31.45
C ALA A 169 10.24 8.49 -32.18
N ALA A 170 9.07 9.09 -32.44
CA ALA A 170 8.98 10.42 -33.05
C ALA A 170 9.65 11.49 -32.17
N ALA A 171 9.39 11.49 -30.86
CA ALA A 171 9.95 12.46 -29.93
C ALA A 171 11.49 12.33 -29.78
N VAL A 172 12.01 11.09 -29.76
CA VAL A 172 13.45 10.82 -29.67
C VAL A 172 14.13 11.22 -30.98
N LEU A 173 13.62 10.79 -32.14
CA LEU A 173 14.20 11.14 -33.43
C LEU A 173 14.21 12.66 -33.66
N ALA A 174 13.09 13.34 -33.37
CA ALA A 174 13.00 14.80 -33.51
C ALA A 174 14.07 15.53 -32.68
N ARG A 175 14.29 15.11 -31.42
CA ARG A 175 15.34 15.67 -30.57
C ARG A 175 16.74 15.42 -31.10
N ARG A 176 17.01 14.18 -31.54
CA ARG A 176 18.33 13.78 -32.05
C ARG A 176 18.68 14.51 -33.34
N ASP A 177 17.68 14.84 -34.14
CA ASP A 177 17.81 15.63 -35.36
C ASP A 177 17.82 17.15 -35.09
N GLY A 178 17.74 17.58 -33.82
CA GLY A 178 17.73 19.00 -33.43
C GLY A 178 16.46 19.75 -33.81
N VAL A 179 15.38 19.03 -34.13
CA VAL A 179 14.10 19.60 -34.55
C VAL A 179 13.21 19.79 -33.32
N SER A 180 13.18 21.01 -32.80
CA SER A 180 12.26 21.37 -31.72
C SER A 180 10.83 21.54 -32.24
N GLY A 181 9.84 21.04 -31.49
CA GLY A 181 8.42 21.19 -31.84
C GLY A 181 7.96 20.40 -33.06
N ALA A 182 8.68 19.35 -33.46
CA ALA A 182 8.20 18.45 -34.52
C ALA A 182 6.82 17.90 -34.14
N PRO A 183 5.83 17.93 -35.06
CA PRO A 183 4.49 17.44 -34.76
C PRO A 183 4.56 15.96 -34.43
N LEU A 184 4.05 15.60 -33.24
CA LEU A 184 3.89 14.20 -32.88
C LEU A 184 2.79 13.57 -33.75
N PRO A 185 2.86 12.25 -34.02
CA PRO A 185 1.80 11.53 -34.71
C PRO A 185 0.43 11.81 -34.10
N THR A 186 -0.62 11.84 -34.91
CA THR A 186 -1.99 12.01 -34.40
C THR A 186 -2.37 10.78 -33.57
N LEU A 187 -2.89 10.98 -32.37
CA LEU A 187 -3.42 9.90 -31.55
C LEU A 187 -4.77 9.43 -32.10
N PRO A 188 -5.03 8.12 -32.17
CA PRO A 188 -6.39 7.63 -32.35
C PRO A 188 -7.25 8.05 -31.15
N GLU A 189 -8.53 8.36 -31.37
CA GLU A 189 -9.49 8.79 -30.32
C GLU A 189 -9.58 7.82 -29.11
N ARG A 190 -9.09 6.58 -29.27
CA ARG A 190 -8.95 5.57 -28.23
C ARG A 190 -7.61 4.86 -28.35
N ALA A 191 -6.51 5.56 -28.09
CA ALA A 191 -5.22 4.90 -27.91
C ALA A 191 -5.35 3.84 -26.80
N ARG A 192 -5.14 2.57 -27.17
CA ARG A 192 -5.05 1.49 -26.19
C ARG A 192 -3.66 1.56 -25.57
N THR A 193 -3.61 1.72 -24.27
CA THR A 193 -2.39 1.66 -23.47
C THR A 193 -2.51 0.49 -22.51
N ASP A 194 -1.40 -0.16 -22.19
CA ASP A 194 -1.41 -1.34 -21.33
C ASP A 194 -1.45 -0.95 -19.84
N SER A 195 -1.10 0.31 -19.51
CA SER A 195 -1.19 0.84 -18.14
C SER A 195 -1.55 2.34 -18.04
N PRO A 196 -2.04 2.82 -16.88
CA PRO A 196 -2.22 4.25 -16.60
C PRO A 196 -0.91 5.06 -16.74
N ARG A 197 0.23 4.46 -16.42
CA ARG A 197 1.53 5.11 -16.50
C ARG A 197 1.96 5.39 -17.94
N GLU A 198 1.69 4.45 -18.85
CA GLU A 198 1.89 4.65 -20.29
C GLU A 198 0.96 5.72 -20.86
N ALA A 199 -0.32 5.69 -20.48
CA ALA A 199 -1.28 6.72 -20.88
C ALA A 199 -0.86 8.11 -20.39
N ALA A 200 -0.40 8.23 -19.14
CA ALA A 200 0.11 9.49 -18.60
C ALA A 200 1.37 9.97 -19.34
N LEU A 201 2.30 9.06 -19.65
CA LEU A 201 3.48 9.36 -20.46
C LEU A 201 3.10 9.86 -21.86
N LEU A 202 2.13 9.21 -22.50
CA LEU A 202 1.64 9.59 -23.82
C LEU A 202 1.08 11.02 -23.83
N LEU A 203 0.24 11.36 -22.83
CA LEU A 203 -0.27 12.72 -22.66
C LEU A 203 0.84 13.73 -22.35
N MET A 204 1.87 13.33 -21.59
CA MET A 204 3.04 14.17 -21.34
C MET A 204 3.80 14.46 -22.64
N LEU A 205 4.00 13.47 -23.52
CA LEU A 205 4.63 13.69 -24.82
C LEU A 205 3.82 14.69 -25.68
N ARG A 206 2.49 14.57 -25.70
CA ARG A 206 1.60 15.54 -26.38
C ARG A 206 1.72 16.94 -25.78
N GLY A 207 1.76 17.04 -24.45
CA GLY A 207 2.00 18.30 -23.74
C GLY A 207 3.32 18.95 -24.14
N LEU A 208 4.40 18.18 -24.29
CA LEU A 208 5.69 18.67 -24.79
C LEU A 208 5.63 19.15 -26.25
N GLY A 209 4.71 18.62 -27.05
CA GLY A 209 4.37 19.11 -28.39
C GLY A 209 3.48 20.35 -28.41
N GLY A 210 3.11 20.88 -27.24
CA GLY A 210 2.25 22.07 -27.08
C GLY A 210 0.75 21.76 -27.05
N GLU A 211 0.36 20.48 -27.06
CA GLU A 211 -1.04 20.09 -27.07
C GLU A 211 -1.56 19.77 -25.66
N PRO A 212 -2.66 20.40 -25.21
CA PRO A 212 -3.25 20.09 -23.92
C PRO A 212 -3.72 18.62 -23.81
N PRO A 213 -3.55 17.97 -22.65
CA PRO A 213 -3.93 16.56 -22.43
C PRO A 213 -5.39 16.20 -22.77
N GLU A 214 -6.30 17.16 -22.69
CA GLU A 214 -7.74 16.97 -22.94
C GLU A 214 -8.06 16.83 -24.44
N VAL A 215 -7.19 17.37 -25.30
CA VAL A 215 -7.41 17.42 -26.75
C VAL A 215 -7.26 16.01 -27.31
N HIS A 216 -8.31 15.53 -27.98
CA HIS A 216 -8.47 14.15 -28.48
C HIS A 216 -8.46 13.03 -27.43
N ASN A 217 -8.28 13.33 -26.13
CA ASN A 217 -8.11 12.33 -25.07
C ASN A 217 -8.94 12.62 -23.81
N ALA A 218 -9.98 13.46 -23.91
CA ALA A 218 -10.84 13.85 -22.79
C ALA A 218 -11.46 12.67 -22.01
N GLY A 219 -11.60 11.50 -22.63
CA GLY A 219 -12.08 10.28 -21.96
C GLY A 219 -11.04 9.60 -21.05
N LEU A 220 -9.74 9.83 -21.27
CA LEU A 220 -8.64 9.25 -20.48
C LEU A 220 -8.27 10.11 -19.27
N VAL A 221 -8.46 11.43 -19.36
CA VAL A 221 -8.05 12.35 -18.30
C VAL A 221 -8.74 12.05 -16.95
N PRO A 222 -10.06 11.75 -16.87
CA PRO A 222 -10.69 11.42 -15.61
C PRO A 222 -10.11 10.16 -14.92
N SER A 223 -9.78 9.12 -15.68
CA SER A 223 -9.19 7.89 -15.12
C SER A 223 -7.76 8.12 -14.66
N LEU A 224 -6.97 8.92 -15.39
CA LEU A 224 -5.62 9.29 -14.97
C LEU A 224 -5.61 10.22 -13.75
N LEU A 225 -6.59 11.12 -13.63
CA LEU A 225 -6.78 11.95 -12.43
C LEU A 225 -7.16 11.13 -11.19
N ALA A 226 -7.79 9.96 -11.39
CA ALA A 226 -8.05 9.01 -10.31
C ALA A 226 -6.76 8.23 -9.97
N ALA A 227 -6.06 7.71 -10.98
CA ALA A 227 -4.80 6.98 -10.79
C ALA A 227 -3.69 7.85 -10.15
N ALA A 228 -3.63 9.15 -10.46
CA ALA A 228 -2.68 10.10 -9.87
C ALA A 228 -2.78 10.25 -8.34
N ARG A 229 -3.85 9.74 -7.71
CA ARG A 229 -3.97 9.70 -6.23
C ARG A 229 -3.13 8.61 -5.59
N THR A 230 -2.80 7.57 -6.36
CA THR A 230 -2.18 6.32 -5.90
C THR A 230 -0.99 5.91 -6.75
N ASP A 231 -0.56 6.73 -7.70
CA ASP A 231 0.59 6.48 -8.57
C ASP A 231 1.34 7.80 -8.78
N ASP A 232 2.50 7.92 -8.15
CA ASP A 232 3.31 9.14 -8.16
C ASP A 232 3.92 9.43 -9.53
N TRP A 233 4.13 8.41 -10.37
CA TRP A 233 4.57 8.58 -11.76
C TRP A 233 3.46 9.16 -12.62
N VAL A 234 2.23 8.65 -12.48
CA VAL A 234 1.07 9.20 -13.17
C VAL A 234 0.85 10.67 -12.77
N LEU A 235 0.93 10.97 -11.48
CA LEU A 235 0.85 12.35 -10.97
C LEU A 235 1.91 13.25 -11.61
N TYR A 236 3.17 12.82 -11.60
CA TYR A 236 4.28 13.56 -12.18
C TYR A 236 4.09 13.80 -13.68
N TYR A 237 3.81 12.75 -14.45
CA TYR A 237 3.64 12.85 -15.90
C TYR A 237 2.46 13.74 -16.28
N LEU A 238 1.32 13.62 -15.59
CA LEU A 238 0.16 14.44 -15.86
C LEU A 238 0.39 15.91 -15.49
N THR A 239 1.08 16.17 -14.38
CA THR A 239 1.49 17.54 -13.98
C THR A 239 2.40 18.16 -15.04
N ARG A 240 3.42 17.42 -15.48
CA ARG A 240 4.35 17.85 -16.55
C ARG A 240 3.64 18.06 -17.88
N ALA A 241 2.66 17.22 -18.22
CA ALA A 241 1.87 17.35 -19.45
C ALA A 241 1.15 18.70 -19.52
N TYR A 242 0.42 19.06 -18.45
CA TYR A 242 -0.29 20.35 -18.38
C TYR A 242 0.66 21.54 -18.33
N ALA A 243 1.76 21.42 -17.59
CA ALA A 243 2.77 22.48 -17.51
C ALA A 243 3.41 22.75 -18.88
N ALA A 244 3.79 21.69 -19.60
CA ALA A 244 4.39 21.79 -20.93
C ALA A 244 3.44 22.40 -21.97
N ALA A 245 2.13 22.14 -21.87
CA ALA A 245 1.09 22.77 -22.68
C ALA A 245 0.73 24.21 -22.24
N GLY A 246 1.49 24.81 -21.32
CA GLY A 246 1.27 26.18 -20.83
C GLY A 246 0.08 26.35 -19.88
N ARG A 247 -0.50 25.26 -19.35
CA ARG A 247 -1.67 25.28 -18.46
C ARG A 247 -1.27 25.13 -16.99
N LEU A 248 -0.50 26.08 -16.48
CA LEU A 248 0.07 26.01 -15.12
C LEU A 248 -0.98 25.88 -14.01
N GLU A 249 -2.12 26.57 -14.08
CA GLU A 249 -3.18 26.42 -13.07
C GLU A 249 -3.74 25.00 -13.02
N THR A 250 -3.91 24.36 -14.19
CA THR A 250 -4.35 22.97 -14.26
C THR A 250 -3.26 22.03 -13.74
N ALA A 251 -1.99 22.29 -14.03
CA ALA A 251 -0.87 21.52 -13.48
C ALA A 251 -0.86 21.58 -11.94
N ARG A 252 -1.09 22.76 -11.34
CA ARG A 252 -1.24 22.90 -9.87
C ARG A 252 -2.45 22.16 -9.33
N ALA A 253 -3.57 22.17 -10.03
CA ALA A 253 -4.76 21.42 -9.64
C ALA A 253 -4.55 19.90 -9.69
N VAL A 254 -3.74 19.41 -10.63
CA VAL A 254 -3.29 17.99 -10.66
C VAL A 254 -2.38 17.71 -9.48
N LEU A 255 -1.35 18.52 -9.25
CA LEU A 255 -0.42 18.36 -8.11
C LEU A 255 -1.15 18.36 -6.76
N ALA A 256 -2.21 19.17 -6.60
CA ALA A 256 -3.04 19.21 -5.39
C ALA A 256 -3.80 17.89 -5.12
N ARG A 257 -3.78 16.92 -6.05
CA ARG A 257 -4.28 15.55 -5.84
C ARG A 257 -3.30 14.67 -5.09
N PHE A 258 -2.04 15.08 -4.94
CA PHE A 258 -1.09 14.39 -4.08
C PHE A 258 -1.68 14.26 -2.67
N ASP A 259 -1.63 13.06 -2.09
CA ASP A 259 -2.14 12.84 -0.75
C ASP A 259 -1.22 13.49 0.29
N SER A 260 -1.60 14.67 0.78
CA SER A 260 -0.81 15.44 1.74
C SER A 260 -0.60 14.72 3.07
N ARG A 261 -1.39 13.68 3.39
CA ARG A 261 -1.20 12.85 4.59
C ARG A 261 0.08 12.01 4.50
N ARG A 262 0.63 11.84 3.30
CA ARG A 262 1.90 11.14 3.05
C ARG A 262 3.12 12.02 3.32
N VAL A 263 2.96 13.32 3.62
CA VAL A 263 4.08 14.22 3.89
C VAL A 263 4.26 14.35 5.41
N LEU A 264 5.42 13.95 5.91
CA LEU A 264 5.79 14.06 7.32
C LEU A 264 6.24 15.50 7.68
N PRO A 265 6.24 15.88 8.98
CA PRO A 265 6.67 17.20 9.44
C PRO A 265 8.11 17.57 9.09
N ASP A 266 8.99 16.59 8.96
CA ASP A 266 10.38 16.75 8.52
C ASP A 266 10.53 16.86 6.99
N GLY A 267 9.42 16.78 6.26
CA GLY A 267 9.37 16.84 4.81
C GLY A 267 9.56 15.51 4.10
N SER A 268 9.79 14.40 4.83
CA SER A 268 9.86 13.08 4.21
C SER A 268 8.51 12.68 3.63
N VAL A 269 8.54 11.86 2.58
CA VAL A 269 7.34 11.44 1.86
C VAL A 269 7.19 9.94 2.00
N LEU A 270 6.00 9.52 2.37
CA LEU A 270 5.63 8.14 2.54
C LEU A 270 5.24 7.49 1.21
N GLU A 271 5.51 6.19 1.05
CA GLU A 271 5.02 5.39 -0.09
C GLU A 271 3.49 5.48 -0.24
N VAL A 272 3.00 5.25 -1.47
CA VAL A 272 1.56 5.01 -1.64
C VAL A 272 1.23 3.71 -0.93
N PRO A 273 0.19 3.65 -0.09
CA PRO A 273 -0.28 2.38 0.43
C PRO A 273 -0.73 1.47 -0.71
N GLU A 274 0.08 0.47 -1.06
CA GLU A 274 -0.37 -0.61 -1.92
C GLU A 274 -1.28 -1.52 -1.10
N PHE A 275 -2.60 -1.35 -1.27
CA PHE A 275 -3.58 -2.24 -0.68
C PHE A 275 -4.37 -3.00 -1.75
N ASN A 276 -4.00 -4.26 -1.96
CA ASN A 276 -4.71 -5.14 -2.89
C ASN A 276 -6.12 -5.54 -2.43
N GLY A 277 -6.51 -5.25 -1.18
CA GLY A 277 -7.77 -5.77 -0.65
C GLY A 277 -7.67 -7.28 -0.42
N SER A 278 -7.69 -7.76 0.82
CA SER A 278 -7.90 -9.20 1.05
C SER A 278 -9.26 -9.45 1.67
N VAL A 279 -9.88 -10.58 1.32
CA VAL A 279 -11.11 -11.04 1.99
C VAL A 279 -10.94 -11.10 3.51
N GLY A 280 -9.74 -11.43 4.01
CA GLY A 280 -9.44 -11.41 5.44
C GLY A 280 -9.42 -10.00 6.05
N SER A 281 -8.91 -9.00 5.33
CA SER A 281 -8.96 -7.60 5.79
C SER A 281 -10.38 -7.05 5.82
N THR A 282 -11.20 -7.40 4.82
CA THR A 282 -12.62 -7.04 4.78
C THR A 282 -13.40 -7.72 5.90
N PHE A 283 -13.17 -9.02 6.13
CA PHE A 283 -13.76 -9.74 7.26
C PHE A 283 -13.53 -9.02 8.59
N ARG A 284 -12.27 -8.65 8.85
CA ARG A 284 -11.86 -7.98 10.09
C ARG A 284 -12.51 -6.60 10.23
N MET A 285 -12.51 -5.79 9.17
CA MET A 285 -13.21 -4.51 9.16
C MET A 285 -14.69 -4.68 9.51
N VAL A 286 -15.39 -5.59 8.81
CA VAL A 286 -16.82 -5.82 9.06
C VAL A 286 -17.04 -6.28 10.50
N ARG A 287 -16.20 -7.18 11.01
CA ARG A 287 -16.28 -7.65 12.40
C ARG A 287 -16.07 -6.54 13.42
N TYR A 288 -15.17 -5.58 13.16
CA TYR A 288 -14.94 -4.42 14.03
C TYR A 288 -16.17 -3.55 14.17
N HIS A 289 -16.66 -3.07 13.04
CA HIS A 289 -17.80 -2.17 13.02
C HIS A 289 -19.10 -2.88 13.43
N SER A 290 -19.20 -4.19 13.18
CA SER A 290 -20.28 -5.03 13.71
C SER A 290 -20.22 -5.09 15.24
N GLY A 291 -19.04 -5.31 15.84
CA GLY A 291 -18.86 -5.34 17.28
C GLY A 291 -19.14 -4.02 17.99
N ARG A 292 -18.86 -2.89 17.32
CA ARG A 292 -19.17 -1.53 17.79
C ARG A 292 -20.60 -1.08 17.51
N GLN A 293 -21.37 -1.88 16.78
CA GLN A 293 -22.73 -1.57 16.35
C GLN A 293 -22.83 -0.31 15.47
N ASP A 294 -21.75 0.04 14.75
CA ASP A 294 -21.68 1.20 13.83
C ASP A 294 -21.50 0.80 12.35
N LEU A 295 -21.68 -0.49 12.03
CA LEU A 295 -21.47 -1.04 10.68
C LEU A 295 -22.33 -0.40 9.59
N ASP A 296 -23.59 -0.07 9.87
CA ASP A 296 -24.47 0.55 8.89
C ASP A 296 -24.08 2.00 8.59
N ASP A 297 -23.65 2.72 9.63
CA ASP A 297 -23.15 4.09 9.49
C ASP A 297 -21.83 4.10 8.71
N PHE A 298 -20.95 3.15 9.00
CA PHE A 298 -19.68 2.98 8.29
C PHE A 298 -19.88 2.62 6.80
N LEU A 299 -20.71 1.62 6.49
CA LEU A 299 -20.93 1.16 5.12
C LEU A 299 -21.79 2.13 4.29
N GLY A 300 -22.59 2.96 4.96
CA GLY A 300 -23.54 3.85 4.33
C GLY A 300 -24.69 3.12 3.62
N LYS A 301 -25.55 3.90 2.97
CA LYS A 301 -26.76 3.39 2.33
C LYS A 301 -26.42 2.43 1.17
N GLY A 302 -26.85 1.18 1.28
CA GLY A 302 -26.66 0.15 0.24
C GLY A 302 -25.30 -0.57 0.30
N GLY A 303 -24.38 -0.15 1.18
CA GLY A 303 -23.04 -0.72 1.26
C GLY A 303 -23.01 -2.21 1.64
N ARG A 304 -23.96 -2.68 2.48
CA ARG A 304 -24.10 -4.11 2.82
C ARG A 304 -24.38 -4.97 1.59
N ALA A 305 -25.35 -4.58 0.77
CA ALA A 305 -25.76 -5.35 -0.40
C ALA A 305 -24.68 -5.37 -1.49
N GLU A 306 -23.98 -4.25 -1.65
CA GLU A 306 -22.83 -4.15 -2.56
C GLU A 306 -21.69 -5.07 -2.10
N LEU A 307 -21.32 -5.00 -0.83
CA LEU A 307 -20.23 -5.81 -0.27
C LEU A 307 -20.54 -7.31 -0.34
N ALA A 308 -21.77 -7.70 0.00
CA ALA A 308 -22.20 -9.09 -0.09
C ALA A 308 -22.08 -9.64 -1.52
N ARG A 309 -22.45 -8.84 -2.53
CA ARG A 309 -22.32 -9.20 -3.95
C ARG A 309 -20.85 -9.38 -4.35
N THR A 310 -19.99 -8.43 -3.98
CA THR A 310 -18.54 -8.50 -4.28
C THR A 310 -17.90 -9.74 -3.67
N LEU A 311 -18.18 -10.02 -2.40
CA LEU A 311 -17.60 -11.17 -1.69
C LEU A 311 -18.12 -12.50 -2.24
N SER A 312 -19.38 -12.58 -2.64
CA SER A 312 -19.96 -13.81 -3.18
C SER A 312 -19.20 -14.33 -4.42
N GLY A 313 -18.67 -13.42 -5.25
CA GLY A 313 -17.84 -13.77 -6.40
C GLY A 313 -16.45 -14.35 -6.06
N GLN A 314 -16.02 -14.25 -4.79
CA GLN A 314 -14.69 -14.69 -4.33
C GLN A 314 -14.72 -15.99 -3.52
N ARG A 315 -15.91 -16.60 -3.33
CA ARG A 315 -16.07 -17.82 -2.52
C ARG A 315 -15.30 -19.04 -3.05
N ALA A 316 -15.10 -19.13 -4.37
CA ALA A 316 -14.58 -20.32 -5.03
C ALA A 316 -13.06 -20.28 -5.32
N VAL A 317 -12.32 -19.32 -4.74
CA VAL A 317 -10.87 -19.18 -4.98
C VAL A 317 -10.08 -20.30 -4.31
N ASP A 318 -10.22 -20.45 -3.00
CA ASP A 318 -9.67 -21.55 -2.20
C ASP A 318 -10.45 -21.68 -0.87
N ALA A 319 -10.13 -22.71 -0.08
CA ALA A 319 -10.82 -22.99 1.18
C ALA A 319 -10.70 -21.85 2.22
N LEU A 320 -9.57 -21.14 2.25
CA LEU A 320 -9.37 -20.01 3.18
C LEU A 320 -10.21 -18.80 2.75
N HIS A 321 -10.27 -18.51 1.45
CA HIS A 321 -11.12 -17.47 0.88
C HIS A 321 -12.60 -17.80 1.10
N GLY A 322 -13.02 -19.04 0.83
CA GLY A 322 -14.37 -19.51 1.08
C GLY A 322 -14.79 -19.32 2.54
N LEU A 323 -13.90 -19.70 3.48
CA LEU A 323 -14.12 -19.49 4.92
C LEU A 323 -14.22 -17.99 5.29
N ALA A 324 -13.26 -17.17 4.85
CA ALA A 324 -13.23 -15.74 5.18
C ALA A 324 -14.45 -14.99 4.61
N VAL A 325 -14.83 -15.28 3.37
CA VAL A 325 -16.04 -14.73 2.74
C VAL A 325 -17.29 -15.14 3.51
N THR A 326 -17.42 -16.42 3.84
CA THR A 326 -18.62 -16.93 4.54
C THR A 326 -18.73 -16.32 5.93
N ALA A 327 -17.61 -16.18 6.65
CA ALA A 327 -17.56 -15.50 7.94
C ALA A 327 -17.94 -14.02 7.83
N THR A 328 -17.50 -13.35 6.75
CA THR A 328 -17.88 -11.94 6.50
C THR A 328 -19.38 -11.80 6.21
N LEU A 329 -19.93 -12.68 5.39
CA LEU A 329 -21.36 -12.68 5.05
C LEU A 329 -22.23 -12.95 6.28
N ALA A 330 -21.81 -13.87 7.16
CA ALA A 330 -22.49 -14.12 8.43
C ALA A 330 -22.49 -12.90 9.37
N LEU A 331 -21.47 -12.04 9.30
CA LEU A 331 -21.43 -10.78 10.06
C LEU A 331 -22.29 -9.68 9.42
N LEU A 332 -22.40 -9.67 8.09
CA LEU A 332 -23.26 -8.73 7.36
C LEU A 332 -24.75 -9.08 7.50
N ASP A 333 -25.09 -10.36 7.53
CA ASP A 333 -26.44 -10.84 7.80
C ASP A 333 -26.36 -12.28 8.36
N PRO A 334 -26.53 -12.47 9.68
CA PRO A 334 -26.50 -13.79 10.29
C PRO A 334 -27.54 -14.76 9.73
N ALA A 335 -28.65 -14.29 9.16
CA ALA A 335 -29.65 -15.16 8.56
C ALA A 335 -29.27 -15.63 7.15
N SER A 336 -28.30 -14.96 6.50
CA SER A 336 -27.90 -15.24 5.11
C SER A 336 -27.08 -16.52 4.93
N VAL A 337 -26.49 -17.05 6.00
CA VAL A 337 -25.64 -18.25 5.95
C VAL A 337 -26.22 -19.35 6.87
N PRO A 338 -26.82 -20.40 6.30
CA PRO A 338 -27.32 -21.58 7.05
C PRO A 338 -26.24 -22.29 7.85
N ALA A 339 -26.61 -22.91 8.99
CA ALA A 339 -25.65 -23.53 9.92
C ALA A 339 -24.84 -24.68 9.30
N ASP A 340 -25.43 -25.45 8.39
CA ASP A 340 -24.78 -26.51 7.63
C ASP A 340 -23.71 -25.96 6.67
N GLU A 341 -23.97 -24.81 6.03
CA GLU A 341 -22.98 -24.13 5.19
C GLU A 341 -21.79 -23.64 6.04
N ARG A 342 -22.06 -23.08 7.23
CA ARG A 342 -21.01 -22.63 8.16
C ARG A 342 -20.10 -23.77 8.59
N GLN A 343 -20.68 -24.91 8.97
CA GLN A 343 -19.92 -26.09 9.37
C GLN A 343 -19.08 -26.62 8.20
N LYS A 344 -19.69 -26.72 7.01
CA LYS A 344 -19.03 -27.23 5.81
C LYS A 344 -17.78 -26.44 5.44
N VAL A 345 -17.85 -25.10 5.41
CA VAL A 345 -16.69 -24.27 5.03
C VAL A 345 -15.55 -24.35 6.06
N VAL A 346 -15.88 -24.52 7.34
CA VAL A 346 -14.88 -24.75 8.39
C VAL A 346 -14.22 -26.11 8.21
N ASP A 347 -15.00 -27.17 8.02
CA ASP A 347 -14.49 -28.54 7.83
C ASP A 347 -13.59 -28.65 6.60
N GLU A 348 -13.97 -27.98 5.50
CA GLU A 348 -13.17 -27.90 4.28
C GLU A 348 -11.82 -27.21 4.55
N ALA A 349 -11.83 -26.02 5.16
CA ALA A 349 -10.62 -25.28 5.48
C ALA A 349 -9.71 -26.04 6.48
N VAL A 350 -10.29 -26.73 7.47
CA VAL A 350 -9.55 -27.56 8.42
C VAL A 350 -8.87 -28.74 7.72
N THR A 351 -9.61 -29.42 6.83
CA THR A 351 -9.07 -30.56 6.06
C THR A 351 -7.88 -30.14 5.20
N THR A 352 -7.95 -28.96 4.60
CA THR A 352 -6.88 -28.43 3.73
C THR A 352 -5.68 -27.91 4.51
N LEU A 353 -5.89 -27.09 5.54
CA LEU A 353 -4.83 -26.30 6.17
C LEU A 353 -4.28 -26.91 7.46
N VAL A 354 -5.07 -27.74 8.13
CA VAL A 354 -4.66 -28.41 9.37
C VAL A 354 -5.00 -29.91 9.25
N PRO A 355 -4.35 -30.64 8.32
CA PRO A 355 -4.68 -32.04 8.05
C PRO A 355 -4.27 -32.97 9.21
N GLY A 356 -4.87 -34.16 9.22
CA GLY A 356 -4.61 -35.23 10.18
C GLY A 356 -5.33 -35.08 11.51
N THR A 357 -5.10 -36.03 12.43
CA THR A 357 -5.77 -36.10 13.74
C THR A 357 -4.82 -35.99 14.94
N GLY A 358 -3.50 -36.05 14.71
CA GLY A 358 -2.48 -35.95 15.77
C GLY A 358 -2.20 -34.52 16.27
N PRO A 359 -1.22 -34.34 17.17
CA PRO A 359 -0.77 -33.02 17.60
C PRO A 359 -0.26 -32.16 16.44
N MET A 360 -0.49 -30.85 16.50
CA MET A 360 -0.21 -29.92 15.40
C MET A 360 1.28 -29.57 15.32
N THR A 361 1.79 -29.44 14.09
CA THR A 361 3.09 -28.78 13.83
C THR A 361 2.99 -27.27 14.05
N LEU A 362 4.12 -26.57 13.98
CA LEU A 362 4.16 -25.10 14.08
C LEU A 362 3.30 -24.44 12.99
N GLU A 363 3.47 -24.87 11.74
CA GLU A 363 2.74 -24.35 10.58
C GLU A 363 1.24 -24.59 10.72
N GLN A 364 0.86 -25.78 11.20
CA GLN A 364 -0.53 -26.12 11.47
C GLN A 364 -1.12 -25.32 12.63
N ALA A 365 -0.35 -25.02 13.68
CA ALA A 365 -0.80 -24.18 14.79
C ALA A 365 -1.03 -22.72 14.36
N VAL A 366 -0.17 -22.19 13.49
CA VAL A 366 -0.34 -20.86 12.88
C VAL A 366 -1.59 -20.84 11.99
N ALA A 367 -1.79 -21.86 11.15
CA ALA A 367 -3.00 -21.98 10.33
C ALA A 367 -4.26 -22.11 11.19
N TRP A 368 -4.24 -22.97 12.22
CA TRP A 368 -5.33 -23.16 13.17
C TRP A 368 -5.74 -21.85 13.84
N THR A 369 -4.78 -20.98 14.18
CA THR A 369 -5.04 -19.66 14.76
C THR A 369 -5.91 -18.80 13.86
N GLN A 370 -5.64 -18.80 12.54
CA GLN A 370 -6.44 -18.06 11.56
C GLN A 370 -7.83 -18.68 11.40
N LEU A 371 -7.92 -20.02 11.34
CA LEU A 371 -9.21 -20.71 11.22
C LEU A 371 -10.11 -20.48 12.44
N ALA A 372 -9.53 -20.48 13.64
CA ALA A 372 -10.26 -20.26 14.88
C ALA A 372 -10.92 -18.87 14.94
N GLU A 373 -10.30 -17.85 14.34
CA GLU A 373 -10.86 -16.50 14.21
C GLU A 373 -12.15 -16.51 13.40
N TYR A 374 -12.12 -17.09 12.19
CA TYR A 374 -13.29 -17.18 11.32
C TYR A 374 -14.37 -18.12 11.86
N ALA A 375 -13.98 -19.28 12.39
CA ALA A 375 -14.90 -20.24 12.99
C ALA A 375 -15.69 -19.63 14.16
N ARG A 376 -15.04 -18.78 14.98
CA ARG A 376 -15.71 -18.04 16.05
C ARG A 376 -16.79 -17.10 15.51
N ALA A 377 -16.51 -16.34 14.44
CA ALA A 377 -17.52 -15.48 13.81
C ALA A 377 -18.69 -16.27 13.19
N LEU A 378 -18.43 -17.51 12.77
CA LEU A 378 -19.44 -18.43 12.25
C LEU A 378 -20.21 -19.20 13.34
N ALA A 379 -19.82 -19.04 14.62
CA ALA A 379 -20.30 -19.85 15.74
C ALA A 379 -20.10 -21.36 15.55
N VAL A 380 -19.02 -21.76 14.89
CA VAL A 380 -18.62 -23.15 14.67
C VAL A 380 -17.50 -23.53 15.63
N PRO A 381 -17.61 -24.62 16.40
CA PRO A 381 -16.53 -25.09 17.26
C PRO A 381 -15.28 -25.45 16.47
N MET A 382 -14.13 -24.92 16.88
CA MET A 382 -12.82 -25.27 16.30
C MET A 382 -12.00 -26.09 17.29
N PRO A 383 -11.96 -27.44 17.17
CA PRO A 383 -11.26 -28.28 18.13
C PRO A 383 -9.75 -28.05 18.06
N TYR A 384 -9.12 -28.05 19.22
CA TYR A 384 -7.67 -27.93 19.36
C TYR A 384 -7.06 -29.31 19.67
N ARG A 385 -6.07 -29.71 18.87
CA ARG A 385 -5.50 -31.07 18.88
C ARG A 385 -4.20 -31.21 19.71
N GLY A 386 -3.81 -30.18 20.43
CA GLY A 386 -2.49 -30.14 21.10
C GLY A 386 -1.37 -29.73 20.14
N LEU A 387 -0.22 -29.38 20.71
CA LEU A 387 1.02 -29.11 19.96
C LEU A 387 1.95 -30.33 19.96
N ALA A 388 2.58 -30.59 18.83
CA ALA A 388 3.69 -31.53 18.75
C ALA A 388 4.87 -30.98 19.58
N PRO A 389 5.62 -31.84 20.31
CA PRO A 389 6.79 -31.40 21.07
C PRO A 389 7.81 -30.62 20.23
N THR A 390 7.99 -31.03 18.97
CA THR A 390 8.88 -30.35 18.01
C THR A 390 8.41 -28.93 17.66
N ALA A 391 7.11 -28.64 17.69
CA ALA A 391 6.59 -27.29 17.48
C ALA A 391 6.93 -26.38 18.66
N VAL A 392 6.84 -26.90 19.89
CA VAL A 392 7.22 -26.19 21.12
C VAL A 392 8.71 -25.85 21.09
N THR A 393 9.56 -26.84 20.79
CA THR A 393 11.02 -26.63 20.67
C THR A 393 11.35 -25.56 19.63
N ARG A 394 10.72 -25.59 18.45
CA ARG A 394 10.95 -24.58 17.41
C ARG A 394 10.59 -23.17 17.86
N TRP A 395 9.47 -22.98 18.55
CA TRP A 395 9.12 -21.66 19.10
C TRP A 395 10.09 -21.21 20.21
N GLN A 396 10.68 -22.14 20.97
CA GLN A 396 11.65 -21.82 22.03
C GLN A 396 13.04 -21.48 21.48
N GLU A 397 13.43 -22.05 20.34
CA GLU A 397 14.75 -21.84 19.71
C GLU A 397 14.81 -20.57 18.85
N VAL A 398 13.68 -20.14 18.28
CA VAL A 398 13.61 -18.89 17.50
C VAL A 398 13.77 -17.68 18.43
N SER A 399 14.42 -16.62 17.94
CA SER A 399 14.56 -15.38 18.71
C SER A 399 13.19 -14.88 19.20
N PRO A 400 13.07 -14.39 20.44
CA PRO A 400 11.79 -13.94 20.99
C PRO A 400 11.09 -12.90 20.11
N ASP A 401 11.87 -12.03 19.44
CA ASP A 401 11.33 -10.99 18.57
C ASP A 401 10.62 -11.56 17.34
N VAL A 402 11.16 -12.64 16.76
CA VAL A 402 10.54 -13.33 15.62
C VAL A 402 9.38 -14.21 16.05
N ALA A 403 9.48 -14.85 17.23
CA ALA A 403 8.45 -15.76 17.73
C ALA A 403 7.22 -15.02 18.26
N ALA A 404 7.40 -13.88 18.94
CA ALA A 404 6.37 -13.21 19.72
C ALA A 404 5.10 -12.82 18.93
N PRO A 405 5.16 -12.26 17.71
CA PRO A 405 3.95 -11.89 16.97
C PRO A 405 3.04 -13.09 16.66
N THR A 406 3.63 -14.22 16.24
CA THR A 406 2.86 -15.43 15.90
C THR A 406 2.40 -16.18 17.14
N LEU A 407 3.24 -16.23 18.17
CA LEU A 407 2.93 -16.87 19.43
C LEU A 407 1.82 -16.14 20.20
N ALA A 408 1.87 -14.80 20.28
CA ALA A 408 0.83 -14.00 20.92
C ALA A 408 -0.55 -14.24 20.28
N ARG A 409 -0.63 -14.33 18.95
CA ARG A 409 -1.88 -14.64 18.23
C ARG A 409 -2.42 -16.03 18.56
N PHE A 410 -1.55 -17.03 18.51
CA PHE A 410 -1.92 -18.40 18.88
C PHE A 410 -2.44 -18.47 20.31
N LEU A 411 -1.75 -17.81 21.25
CA LEU A 411 -2.11 -17.73 22.65
C LEU A 411 -3.47 -17.03 22.87
N ARG A 412 -3.73 -15.90 22.19
CA ARG A 412 -5.04 -15.22 22.25
C ARG A 412 -6.17 -16.05 21.64
N ALA A 413 -5.92 -16.78 20.56
CA ALA A 413 -6.91 -17.69 19.99
C ALA A 413 -7.26 -18.85 20.94
N ARG A 414 -6.28 -19.32 21.74
CA ARG A 414 -6.50 -20.33 22.80
C ARG A 414 -7.22 -19.76 24.03
N GLY A 415 -6.99 -18.49 24.37
CA GLY A 415 -7.55 -17.86 25.58
C GLY A 415 -7.10 -18.55 26.86
N VAL A 416 -7.90 -18.47 27.94
CA VAL A 416 -7.57 -19.04 29.26
C VAL A 416 -7.25 -20.54 29.25
N ALA A 417 -7.79 -21.30 28.29
CA ALA A 417 -7.50 -22.72 28.11
C ALA A 417 -6.03 -23.00 27.72
N ALA A 418 -5.26 -21.97 27.34
CA ALA A 418 -3.82 -22.05 27.15
C ALA A 418 -3.07 -22.45 28.43
N LYS A 419 -3.58 -22.07 29.60
CA LYS A 419 -2.94 -22.32 30.90
C LYS A 419 -2.98 -23.78 31.33
N GLU A 420 -4.00 -24.51 30.88
CA GLU A 420 -4.24 -25.92 31.24
C GLU A 420 -3.46 -26.89 30.35
N ASP A 421 -3.04 -26.45 29.16
CA ASP A 421 -2.21 -27.23 28.25
C ASP A 421 -0.72 -27.10 28.62
N ARG A 422 -0.09 -28.23 28.94
CA ARG A 422 1.32 -28.27 29.37
C ARG A 422 2.29 -27.75 28.30
N GLN A 423 2.05 -28.04 27.03
CA GLN A 423 2.88 -27.63 25.90
C GLN A 423 2.73 -26.13 25.65
N VAL A 424 1.50 -25.61 25.74
CA VAL A 424 1.23 -24.17 25.57
C VAL A 424 1.76 -23.36 26.75
N ALA A 425 1.57 -23.85 27.97
CA ALA A 425 2.12 -23.22 29.18
C ALA A 425 3.66 -23.11 29.13
N ALA A 426 4.34 -24.05 28.48
CA ALA A 426 5.80 -24.01 28.26
C ALA A 426 6.26 -22.89 27.30
N LEU A 427 5.34 -22.27 26.55
CA LEU A 427 5.63 -21.16 25.63
C LEU A 427 5.43 -19.77 26.27
N LEU A 428 4.67 -19.65 27.36
CA LEU A 428 4.46 -18.38 28.06
C LEU A 428 5.78 -17.70 28.49
N PRO A 429 6.82 -18.44 28.97
CA PRO A 429 8.11 -17.83 29.27
C PRO A 429 8.83 -17.23 28.06
N VAL A 430 8.63 -17.77 26.86
CA VAL A 430 9.23 -17.23 25.61
C VAL A 430 8.68 -15.85 25.33
N LEU A 431 7.35 -15.71 25.38
CA LEU A 431 6.68 -14.43 25.17
C LEU A 431 7.06 -13.42 26.26
N ARG A 432 7.08 -13.83 27.53
CA ARG A 432 7.49 -12.97 28.64
C ARG A 432 8.93 -12.47 28.46
N LYS A 433 9.86 -13.35 28.07
CA LYS A 433 11.25 -12.98 27.81
C LYS A 433 11.35 -11.95 26.68
N GLY A 434 10.55 -12.08 25.62
CA GLY A 434 10.50 -11.08 24.54
C GLY A 434 10.09 -9.68 25.03
N LEU A 435 9.22 -9.61 26.03
CA LEU A 435 8.70 -8.35 26.58
C LEU A 435 9.58 -7.73 27.67
N THR A 436 10.40 -8.53 28.37
CA THR A 436 11.13 -8.06 29.56
C THR A 436 12.66 -8.13 29.45
N SER A 437 13.20 -8.70 28.37
CA SER A 437 14.65 -8.86 28.19
C SER A 437 15.39 -7.58 27.80
N ARG A 438 14.66 -6.56 27.34
CA ARG A 438 15.20 -5.25 26.94
C ARG A 438 14.23 -4.12 27.35
N PRO A 439 14.69 -2.86 27.42
CA PRO A 439 13.81 -1.73 27.72
C PRO A 439 12.61 -1.67 26.78
N ALA A 440 11.43 -1.33 27.31
CA ALA A 440 10.19 -1.24 26.53
C ALA A 440 10.27 -0.32 25.31
N ALA A 441 11.10 0.73 25.37
CA ALA A 441 11.34 1.65 24.26
C ALA A 441 12.13 1.03 23.09
N GLU A 442 12.78 -0.11 23.30
CA GLU A 442 13.55 -0.85 22.30
C GLU A 442 12.78 -2.05 21.73
N ILE A 443 11.57 -2.30 22.22
CA ILE A 443 10.70 -3.37 21.73
C ILE A 443 9.72 -2.76 20.74
N GLU A 444 9.59 -3.38 19.56
CA GLU A 444 8.54 -3.06 18.60
C GLU A 444 7.18 -3.02 19.33
N SER A 445 6.50 -1.89 19.21
CA SER A 445 5.17 -1.69 19.78
C SER A 445 4.19 -2.81 19.41
N SER A 446 4.33 -3.39 18.21
CA SER A 446 3.57 -4.54 17.75
C SER A 446 3.72 -5.75 18.67
N ILE A 447 4.97 -6.10 18.97
CA ILE A 447 5.35 -7.18 19.87
C ILE A 447 4.94 -6.84 21.30
N LEU A 448 5.24 -5.62 21.75
CA LEU A 448 5.01 -5.17 23.11
C LEU A 448 3.52 -5.26 23.47
N VAL A 449 2.66 -4.69 22.65
CA VAL A 449 1.22 -4.62 22.91
C VAL A 449 0.57 -5.99 22.76
N THR A 450 0.80 -6.68 21.64
CA THR A 450 0.15 -7.97 21.38
C THR A 450 0.60 -9.04 22.35
N GLY A 451 1.89 -9.06 22.70
CA GLY A 451 2.43 -9.94 23.72
C GLY A 451 1.90 -9.61 25.12
N SER A 452 1.78 -8.32 25.46
CA SER A 452 1.24 -7.91 26.76
C SER A 452 -0.24 -8.28 26.92
N LEU A 453 -1.04 -8.08 25.87
CA LEU A 453 -2.45 -8.50 25.83
C LEU A 453 -2.58 -10.02 25.93
N ALA A 454 -1.79 -10.78 25.16
CA ALA A 454 -1.86 -12.24 25.20
C ALA A 454 -1.54 -12.81 26.59
N LEU A 455 -0.52 -12.26 27.27
CA LEU A 455 -0.22 -12.66 28.65
C LEU A 455 -1.31 -12.20 29.63
N HIS A 456 -1.86 -10.99 29.45
CA HIS A 456 -2.97 -10.51 30.28
C HIS A 456 -4.21 -11.40 30.15
N ASP A 457 -4.63 -11.73 28.93
CA ASP A 457 -5.80 -12.57 28.64
C ASP A 457 -5.67 -13.98 29.24
N ILE A 458 -4.45 -14.52 29.33
CA ILE A 458 -4.19 -15.88 29.82
C ILE A 458 -3.94 -15.91 31.33
N GLU A 459 -3.15 -14.97 31.84
CA GLU A 459 -2.64 -14.99 33.21
C GLU A 459 -3.46 -14.09 34.15
N GLY A 460 -4.29 -13.19 33.61
CA GLY A 460 -5.03 -12.18 34.36
C GLY A 460 -4.14 -11.05 34.90
N ALA A 461 -2.87 -10.97 34.45
CA ALA A 461 -1.88 -10.02 34.95
C ALA A 461 -1.10 -9.39 33.79
N TRP A 462 -0.88 -8.08 33.88
CA TRP A 462 -0.07 -7.37 32.89
C TRP A 462 1.43 -7.63 33.11
N PRO A 463 2.19 -8.05 32.07
CA PRO A 463 3.63 -8.26 32.20
C PRO A 463 4.42 -6.95 32.29
N LEU A 464 3.83 -5.85 31.81
CA LEU A 464 4.36 -4.49 31.85
C LEU A 464 3.32 -3.58 32.50
N ALA A 465 3.75 -2.44 33.06
CA ALA A 465 2.78 -1.47 33.60
C ALA A 465 1.83 -0.99 32.49
N PRO A 466 0.52 -0.86 32.74
CA PRO A 466 -0.44 -0.39 31.73
C PRO A 466 -0.03 0.94 31.09
N SER A 467 0.59 1.84 31.86
CA SER A 467 1.13 3.11 31.35
C SER A 467 2.22 2.94 30.29
N VAL A 468 3.04 1.88 30.38
CA VAL A 468 4.07 1.53 29.39
C VAL A 468 3.42 0.99 28.12
N VAL A 469 2.43 0.12 28.25
CA VAL A 469 1.66 -0.40 27.11
C VAL A 469 0.93 0.75 26.41
N SER A 470 0.29 1.64 27.15
CA SER A 470 -0.35 2.85 26.62
C SER A 470 0.66 3.83 26.00
N ALA A 471 1.87 3.95 26.56
CA ALA A 471 2.92 4.77 25.96
C ALA A 471 3.42 4.17 24.64
N ALA A 472 3.65 2.86 24.58
CA ALA A 472 4.01 2.16 23.35
C ALA A 472 2.90 2.29 22.29
N LEU A 473 1.63 2.20 22.68
CA LEU A 473 0.48 2.46 21.81
C LEU A 473 0.42 3.91 21.28
N ARG A 474 0.97 4.88 22.02
CA ARG A 474 0.98 6.31 21.63
C ARG A 474 2.22 6.71 20.83
N GLY A 475 3.36 6.07 21.05
CA GLY A 475 4.67 6.45 20.48
C GLY A 475 5.18 5.55 19.35
N ARG A 476 4.30 4.78 18.70
CA ARG A 476 4.65 3.74 17.72
C ARG A 476 5.50 4.27 16.57
N TRP A 477 6.45 3.47 16.11
CA TRP A 477 7.15 3.70 14.85
C TRP A 477 6.22 3.27 13.72
N GLY A 478 5.67 4.29 13.06
CA GLY A 478 4.94 4.17 11.82
C GLY A 478 3.53 3.61 11.93
N GLY A 479 2.61 4.32 11.27
CA GLY A 479 1.31 3.81 10.88
C GLY A 479 0.21 4.79 11.21
N CYS A 480 -0.46 5.28 10.16
CA CYS A 480 -1.91 5.41 10.20
C CYS A 480 -2.43 4.14 10.87
N ARG A 481 -2.83 4.37 12.13
CA ARG A 481 -3.56 3.60 13.16
C ARG A 481 -3.93 2.20 12.71
N GLY A 482 -3.99 1.18 13.53
CA GLY A 482 -4.68 -0.04 13.12
C GLY A 482 -4.76 -1.00 14.24
N ASP A 483 -5.92 -1.02 14.87
CA ASP A 483 -6.29 -2.08 15.76
C ASP A 483 -7.57 -2.68 15.25
N PHE A 484 -7.46 -3.89 14.72
CA PHE A 484 -8.53 -4.83 15.00
C PHE A 484 -7.97 -6.21 15.22
N ASP A 485 -8.14 -6.71 16.45
CA ASP A 485 -7.73 -8.02 16.94
C ASP A 485 -6.22 -8.29 17.09
N GLY A 486 -5.44 -7.27 17.42
CA GLY A 486 -4.02 -7.48 17.75
C GLY A 486 -3.12 -7.62 16.53
N TYR A 487 -3.35 -6.78 15.52
CA TYR A 487 -2.50 -6.66 14.35
C TYR A 487 -1.99 -5.24 14.26
N LEU A 488 -0.82 -5.02 14.85
CA LEU A 488 -0.05 -3.80 14.63
C LEU A 488 0.89 -4.08 13.46
N ARG A 489 0.68 -3.42 12.32
CA ARG A 489 1.70 -3.31 11.28
C ARG A 489 2.52 -2.07 11.60
N GLU A 490 3.77 -2.27 11.99
CA GLU A 490 4.73 -1.18 12.06
C GLU A 490 5.16 -0.83 10.64
N SER A 491 5.41 0.45 10.40
CA SER A 491 6.09 0.92 9.19
C SER A 491 7.35 1.65 9.61
N ALA A 492 8.29 1.83 8.69
CA ALA A 492 9.53 2.56 8.96
C ALA A 492 9.31 4.08 9.21
N ALA A 493 8.07 4.57 9.20
CA ALA A 493 7.72 5.98 9.36
C ALA A 493 7.90 6.48 10.81
N SER A 494 8.24 7.77 10.97
CA SER A 494 8.46 8.35 12.30
C SER A 494 7.20 8.37 13.18
N SER A 495 7.39 8.35 14.50
CA SER A 495 6.33 8.24 15.51
C SER A 495 5.44 9.50 15.69
N SER A 496 5.67 10.54 14.89
CA SER A 496 5.11 11.87 15.14
C SER A 496 3.75 12.15 14.49
N VAL A 497 3.20 11.22 13.70
CA VAL A 497 2.00 11.49 12.88
C VAL A 497 0.99 10.33 12.93
N CYS A 498 -0.07 10.49 13.74
CA CYS A 498 -1.48 10.10 13.47
C CYS A 498 -2.40 10.30 14.71
N ASN A 499 -3.66 10.73 14.48
CA ASN A 499 -4.66 11.09 15.52
C ASN A 499 -5.07 9.91 16.41
N VAL A 500 -5.78 10.18 17.52
CA VAL A 500 -5.68 9.42 18.80
C VAL A 500 -6.97 8.74 19.33
N ASP A 501 -8.13 8.88 18.68
CA ASP A 501 -9.40 8.48 19.34
C ASP A 501 -9.88 7.00 19.29
N ASP A 502 -9.79 6.23 18.20
CA ASP A 502 -10.52 4.92 18.15
C ASP A 502 -9.87 3.73 18.89
N SER A 503 -8.57 3.78 19.17
CA SER A 503 -7.86 2.72 19.91
C SER A 503 -8.12 2.74 21.43
N TYR A 504 -8.52 3.88 21.99
CA TYR A 504 -8.90 3.98 23.40
C TYR A 504 -10.22 3.26 23.67
N ALA A 505 -11.16 3.35 22.73
CA ALA A 505 -12.45 2.68 22.81
C ALA A 505 -12.36 1.14 22.68
N ALA A 506 -11.30 0.60 22.06
CA ALA A 506 -11.13 -0.84 21.86
C ALA A 506 -10.47 -1.56 23.06
N LEU A 507 -9.78 -0.81 23.93
CA LEU A 507 -9.01 -1.38 25.05
C LEU A 507 -9.74 -1.30 26.40
N ASP A 508 -10.93 -0.71 26.45
CA ASP A 508 -11.73 -0.53 27.68
C ASP A 508 -10.86 -0.03 28.87
N LEU A 509 -9.85 0.80 28.56
CA LEU A 509 -9.02 1.44 29.56
C LEU A 509 -9.85 2.60 30.10
N PRO A 510 -10.38 2.52 31.34
CA PRO A 510 -11.26 3.55 31.87
C PRO A 510 -10.56 4.91 31.81
N ASP A 511 -11.34 5.92 31.42
CA ASP A 511 -10.98 7.33 31.37
C ASP A 511 -10.32 7.79 32.67
N ALA A 512 -9.00 7.65 32.71
CA ALA A 512 -8.16 8.32 33.68
C ALA A 512 -7.00 8.91 32.88
N LEU A 513 -7.27 10.03 32.21
CA LEU A 513 -6.53 11.29 32.36
C LEU A 513 -7.09 12.34 31.38
N PRO A 514 -7.22 13.60 31.80
CA PRO A 514 -7.83 14.66 31.01
C PRO A 514 -7.03 14.92 29.74
N SER A 515 -7.75 15.21 28.65
CA SER A 515 -7.13 15.58 27.38
C SER A 515 -6.17 16.74 27.60
N ALA A 516 -5.02 16.67 26.93
CA ALA A 516 -4.00 17.72 26.94
C ALA A 516 -4.48 19.06 26.36
N ALA A 517 -5.73 19.16 25.91
CA ALA A 517 -6.39 20.40 25.53
C ALA A 517 -6.95 21.20 26.73
N SER A 518 -7.06 20.60 27.93
CA SER A 518 -7.63 21.28 29.11
C SER A 518 -6.60 21.90 30.07
N ALA A 519 -5.30 21.66 29.86
CA ALA A 519 -4.24 22.28 30.68
C ALA A 519 -3.89 23.72 30.27
N ALA A 520 -4.48 24.24 29.18
CA ALA A 520 -4.25 25.60 28.70
C ALA A 520 -5.28 26.63 29.20
N GLU A 521 -6.36 26.22 29.88
CA GLU A 521 -7.46 27.13 30.28
C GLU A 521 -7.77 27.20 31.79
N ALA A 522 -6.90 26.66 32.65
CA ALA A 522 -7.05 26.79 34.09
C ALA A 522 -5.81 27.43 34.76
N ALA A 523 -5.42 28.61 34.27
CA ALA A 523 -4.64 29.54 35.09
C ALA A 523 -5.62 30.49 35.81
N PRO A 524 -5.78 30.42 37.14
CA PRO A 524 -6.55 31.41 37.86
C PRO A 524 -5.78 32.74 37.81
N SER A 525 -6.47 33.77 37.34
CA SER A 525 -6.08 35.16 37.48
C SER A 525 -5.76 35.47 38.94
N VAL A 526 -4.48 35.72 39.24
CA VAL A 526 -4.07 36.36 40.50
C VAL A 526 -3.29 37.62 40.16
N GLY A 527 -3.96 38.74 40.35
CA GLY A 527 -3.44 39.92 41.04
C GLY A 527 -2.25 40.64 40.42
N GLY A 528 -2.52 41.80 39.83
CA GLY A 528 -1.51 42.81 39.56
C GLY A 528 -0.91 43.41 40.83
N VAL A 529 0.35 43.83 40.71
CA VAL A 529 1.02 45.04 41.24
C VAL A 529 2.20 45.22 40.26
N ALA A 530 2.45 46.34 39.58
CA ALA A 530 2.25 47.74 39.91
C ALA A 530 1.50 48.53 38.83
#